data_AF-W0J618-F1
#
_entry.id   AF-W0J618-F1
#
_cell.length_a   1.000
_cell.length_b   1.000
_cell.length_c   1.000
_cell.angle_alpha   90.00
_cell.angle_beta   90.00
_cell.angle_gamma   90.00
#
_symmetry.space_group_name_H-M   'P 1'
#
loop_
_entity.id
_entity.type
_entity.pdbx_description
1 polymer ?
#
loop_
_entity_poly.entity_id
_entity_poly.type
_entity_poly.pdbx_seq_one_letter_code
_entity_poly.pdbx_strand_id
1 'polypeptide(L)'
;MVKLIRFRVVFEEEAGEFIFALPKRKGRKLLDIAYAIADNPFSNSDYILPDADGRNISHVSTEGYIISYWTDAPAKRIVIVEIEEES
;
A
#
# COMPACT_ATOMS: atom_id res chain seq x y z
N MET A 1 -27.61 1.08 5.77
CA MET A 1 -26.17 1.09 6.11
C MET A 1 -25.43 0.44 4.96
N VAL A 2 -24.72 1.22 4.13
CA VAL A 2 -23.94 0.68 3.00
C VAL A 2 -22.74 -0.05 3.60
N LYS A 3 -22.62 -1.36 3.36
CA LYS A 3 -21.46 -2.13 3.78
C LYS A 3 -20.30 -1.71 2.89
N LEU A 4 -19.41 -0.85 3.41
CA LEU A 4 -18.18 -0.46 2.73
C LEU A 4 -17.46 -1.74 2.30
N ILE A 5 -17.27 -1.90 0.99
CA ILE A 5 -16.50 -2.99 0.44
C ILE A 5 -15.05 -2.71 0.83
N ARG A 6 -14.58 -3.34 1.90
CA ARG A 6 -13.19 -3.20 2.32
C ARG A 6 -12.29 -4.04 1.43
N PHE A 7 -11.26 -3.41 0.89
CA PHE A 7 -10.20 -4.14 0.23
C PHE A 7 -9.33 -4.80 1.30
N ARG A 8 -8.85 -6.01 1.04
CA ARG A 8 -7.82 -6.64 1.88
C ARG A 8 -6.44 -6.11 1.49
N VAL A 9 -5.55 -5.96 2.47
CA VAL A 9 -4.14 -5.66 2.22
C VAL A 9 -3.40 -6.96 1.96
N VAL A 10 -2.61 -6.98 0.89
CA VAL A 10 -1.62 -8.02 0.60
C VAL A 10 -0.27 -7.32 0.46
N PHE A 11 0.78 -7.93 0.99
CA PHE A 11 2.15 -7.45 0.82
C PHE A 11 2.87 -8.40 -0.12
N GLU A 12 3.60 -7.86 -1.07
CA GLU A 12 4.66 -8.62 -1.74
C GLU A 12 5.84 -8.83 -0.79
N GLU A 13 6.74 -9.73 -1.16
CA GLU A 13 7.83 -10.21 -0.32
C GLU A 13 8.68 -9.05 0.23
N GLU A 14 9.14 -8.17 -0.65
CA GLU A 14 10.00 -7.03 -0.31
C GLU A 14 9.34 -6.05 0.68
N ALA A 15 8.10 -5.62 0.41
CA ALA A 15 7.35 -4.77 1.33
C ALA A 15 7.11 -5.45 2.70
N GLY A 16 6.87 -6.77 2.70
CA GLY A 16 6.72 -7.56 3.92
C GLY A 16 8.00 -7.61 4.74
N GLU A 17 9.12 -7.93 4.10
CA GLU A 17 10.46 -7.95 4.72
C GLU A 17 10.84 -6.59 5.31
N PHE A 18 10.56 -5.51 4.60
CA PHE A 18 10.80 -4.15 5.09
C PHE A 18 10.06 -3.88 6.40
N ILE A 19 8.76 -4.22 6.49
CA ILE A 19 7.97 -4.06 7.71
C ILE A 19 8.54 -4.92 8.85
N PHE A 20 8.93 -6.16 8.57
CA PHE A 20 9.48 -7.07 9.59
C PHE A 20 10.86 -6.65 10.12
N ALA A 21 11.67 -5.99 9.29
CA ALA A 21 12.97 -5.48 9.68
C ALA A 21 12.89 -4.27 10.64
N LEU A 22 11.73 -3.60 10.69
CA LEU A 22 11.56 -2.39 11.49
C LEU A 22 11.23 -2.68 12.97
N PRO A 23 11.57 -1.74 13.88
CA PRO A 23 11.07 -1.79 15.25
C PRO A 23 9.54 -1.88 15.27
N LYS A 24 8.98 -2.70 16.18
CA LYS A 24 7.55 -3.00 16.29
C LYS A 24 6.62 -1.79 16.15
N ARG A 25 7.00 -0.63 16.71
CA ARG A 25 6.22 0.61 16.62
C ARG A 25 6.18 1.18 15.19
N LYS A 26 7.32 1.21 14.49
CA LYS A 26 7.40 1.67 13.09
C LYS A 26 6.65 0.71 12.17
N GLY A 27 6.88 -0.60 12.30
CA GLY A 27 6.14 -1.61 11.54
C GLY A 27 4.63 -1.53 11.75
N ARG A 28 4.16 -1.30 12.99
CA ARG A 28 2.73 -1.09 13.25
C ARG A 28 2.17 0.13 12.53
N LYS A 29 2.91 1.24 12.50
CA LYS A 29 2.51 2.47 11.79
C LYS A 29 2.33 2.21 10.29
N LEU A 30 3.25 1.49 9.66
CA LEU A 30 3.15 1.12 8.24
C LEU A 30 1.95 0.21 7.95
N LEU A 31 1.66 -0.74 8.85
CA LEU A 31 0.44 -1.55 8.73
C LEU A 31 -0.82 -0.68 8.81
N ASP A 32 -0.86 0.27 9.74
CA ASP A 32 -2.01 1.18 9.89
C ASP A 32 -2.18 2.07 8.65
N ILE A 33 -1.09 2.53 8.02
CA ILE A 33 -1.11 3.24 6.73
C ILE A 33 -1.66 2.36 5.61
N ALA A 34 -1.17 1.12 5.47
CA ALA A 34 -1.66 0.21 4.44
C ALA A 34 -3.16 -0.10 4.60
N TYR A 35 -3.64 -0.23 5.84
CA TYR A 35 -5.07 -0.39 6.11
C TYR A 35 -5.88 0.87 5.75
N ALA A 36 -5.35 2.06 6.00
CA ALA A 36 -6.00 3.31 5.59
C ALA A 36 -6.11 3.42 4.06
N ILE A 37 -5.08 3.01 3.32
CA ILE A 37 -5.12 2.92 1.85
C ILE A 37 -6.21 1.93 1.41
N ALA A 38 -6.30 0.76 2.05
CA ALA A 38 -7.29 -0.26 1.68
C ALA A 38 -8.75 0.16 1.95
N ASP A 39 -8.97 1.06 2.91
CA ASP A 39 -10.28 1.67 3.16
C ASP A 39 -10.67 2.68 2.07
N ASN A 40 -9.70 3.25 1.33
CA ASN A 40 -9.95 4.16 0.21
C ASN A 40 -8.94 3.97 -0.96
N PRO A 41 -8.95 2.82 -1.67
CA PRO A 41 -7.87 2.41 -2.58
C PRO A 41 -7.82 3.16 -3.92
N PHE A 42 -8.76 4.09 -4.12
CA PHE A 42 -8.82 4.97 -5.30
C PHE A 42 -8.67 6.45 -4.89
N SER A 43 -8.19 6.71 -3.66
CA SER A 43 -7.80 8.06 -3.24
C SER A 43 -6.67 8.59 -4.11
N ASN A 44 -6.52 9.91 -4.16
CA ASN A 44 -5.46 10.56 -4.93
C ASN A 44 -4.08 10.05 -4.49
N SER A 45 -3.41 9.34 -5.39
CA SER A 45 -1.97 9.08 -5.32
C SER A 45 -1.20 10.32 -5.74
N ASP A 46 0.05 10.43 -5.28
CA ASP A 46 0.93 11.52 -5.68
C ASP A 46 1.35 11.37 -7.14
N TYR A 47 1.61 10.13 -7.55
CA TYR A 47 1.85 9.77 -8.94
C TYR A 47 1.54 8.29 -9.19
N ILE A 48 1.47 7.93 -10.48
CA ILE A 48 1.19 6.57 -10.95
C ILE A 48 2.21 6.20 -12.01
N LEU A 49 2.86 5.05 -11.87
CA LEU A 49 3.78 4.48 -12.86
C LEU A 49 3.38 3.04 -13.18
N PRO A 50 3.47 2.61 -14.46
CA PRO A 50 3.25 1.21 -14.80
C PRO A 50 4.45 0.34 -14.35
N ASP A 51 4.18 -0.85 -13.84
CA ASP A 51 5.20 -1.89 -13.64
C ASP A 51 5.53 -2.63 -14.97
N ALA A 52 6.41 -3.63 -14.89
CA ALA A 52 6.81 -4.44 -16.04
C ALA A 52 5.65 -5.27 -16.64
N ASP A 53 4.61 -5.57 -15.86
CA ASP A 53 3.41 -6.28 -16.29
C ASP A 53 2.33 -5.33 -16.83
N GLY A 54 2.59 -4.01 -16.83
CA GLY A 54 1.65 -2.97 -17.25
C GLY A 54 0.58 -2.63 -16.22
N ARG A 55 0.75 -3.03 -14.96
CA ARG A 55 -0.14 -2.65 -13.86
C ARG A 55 0.18 -1.23 -13.42
N ASN A 56 -0.86 -0.42 -13.21
CA ASN A 56 -0.69 0.92 -12.66
C ASN A 56 -0.35 0.85 -11.18
N ILE A 57 0.90 1.14 -10.82
CA ILE A 57 1.38 1.28 -9.45
C ILE A 57 1.14 2.72 -9.01
N SER A 58 0.32 2.86 -7.97
CA SER A 58 0.10 4.12 -7.26
C SER A 58 1.17 4.30 -6.20
N HIS A 59 1.72 5.50 -6.13
CA HIS A 59 2.71 5.88 -5.12
C HIS A 59 2.11 6.95 -4.21
N VAL A 60 2.19 6.73 -2.90
CA VAL A 60 1.71 7.66 -1.88
C VAL A 60 2.83 7.99 -0.90
N SER A 61 3.20 9.27 -0.88
CA SER A 61 4.06 9.91 0.12
C SER A 61 3.25 10.13 1.39
N THR A 62 3.66 9.52 2.48
CA THR A 62 3.02 9.74 3.77
C THR A 62 3.92 9.39 4.93
N GLU A 63 3.93 10.24 5.96
CA GLU A 63 4.55 9.92 7.24
C GLU A 63 6.06 9.58 7.17
N GLY A 64 6.77 10.12 6.17
CA GLY A 64 8.18 9.86 5.90
C GLY A 64 8.45 8.58 5.10
N TYR A 65 7.43 8.06 4.41
CA TYR A 65 7.52 6.86 3.60
C TYR A 65 6.85 7.05 2.24
N ILE A 66 7.37 6.35 1.23
CA ILE A 66 6.69 6.15 -0.04
C ILE A 66 6.08 4.75 -0.02
N ILE A 67 4.76 4.66 -0.18
CA ILE A 67 4.03 3.40 -0.27
C ILE A 67 3.60 3.18 -1.72
N SER A 68 4.18 2.16 -2.34
CA SER A 68 3.86 1.75 -3.71
C SER A 68 2.86 0.59 -3.69
N TYR A 69 1.74 0.72 -4.39
CA TYR A 69 0.70 -0.31 -4.43
C TYR A 69 -0.11 -0.32 -5.71
N TRP A 70 -0.71 -1.46 -6.03
CA TRP A 70 -1.74 -1.55 -7.07
C TRP A 70 -3.04 -2.16 -6.53
N THR A 71 -4.14 -1.90 -7.23
CA THR A 71 -5.49 -2.28 -6.80
C THR A 71 -6.07 -3.35 -7.71
N ASP A 72 -6.42 -4.50 -7.14
CA ASP A 72 -7.16 -5.58 -7.78
C ASP A 72 -8.64 -5.46 -7.41
N ALA A 73 -9.39 -4.67 -8.19
CA ALA A 73 -10.80 -4.44 -7.93
C ALA A 73 -11.66 -5.71 -7.99
N PRO A 74 -11.48 -6.63 -8.97
CA PRO A 74 -12.21 -7.90 -8.98
C PRO A 74 -11.96 -8.76 -7.74
N ALA A 75 -10.72 -8.85 -7.26
CA ALA A 75 -10.38 -9.64 -6.07
C ALA A 75 -10.50 -8.86 -4.74
N LYS A 76 -10.91 -7.59 -4.79
CA LYS A 76 -11.05 -6.69 -3.62
C LYS A 76 -9.80 -6.67 -2.74
N ARG A 77 -8.63 -6.46 -3.34
CA ARG A 77 -7.37 -6.30 -2.61
C ARG A 77 -6.56 -5.14 -3.13
N ILE A 78 -5.81 -4.52 -2.22
CA ILE A 78 -4.62 -3.76 -2.61
C ILE A 78 -3.41 -4.65 -2.39
N VAL A 79 -2.41 -4.49 -3.25
CA VAL A 79 -1.14 -5.19 -3.15
C VAL A 79 -0.08 -4.13 -2.96
N ILE A 80 0.48 -4.06 -1.76
CA ILE A 80 1.64 -3.22 -1.44
C ILE A 80 2.86 -3.93 -2.03
N VAL A 81 3.49 -3.30 -3.01
CA VAL A 81 4.63 -3.88 -3.72
C VAL A 81 5.94 -3.48 -3.04
N GLU A 82 6.02 -2.23 -2.58
CA GLU A 82 7.26 -1.66 -2.06
C GLU A 82 6.96 -0.57 -1.01
N ILE A 83 7.88 -0.43 -0.06
CA ILE A 83 7.86 0.62 0.96
C ILE A 83 9.28 1.18 1.07
N GLU A 84 9.42 2.49 0.94
CA GLU A 84 10.71 3.19 1.05
C GLU A 84 10.64 4.30 2.10
N GLU A 85 11.75 4.64 2.76
CA GLU A 85 11.84 5.85 3.58
C GLU A 85 12.08 7.07 2.66
N GLU A 86 11.34 8.16 2.91
CA GLU A 86 11.58 9.44 2.25
C GLU A 86 12.90 10.04 2.76
N SER A 87 13.84 10.26 1.84
CA SER A 87 15.18 10.80 2.13
C SER A 87 15.21 12.32 2.21
#